data_AF-A0A916Z374-F1
#
_entry.id   AF-A0A916Z374-F1
#
_cell.length_a   1.000
_cell.length_b   1.000
_cell.length_c   1.000
_cell.angle_alpha   90.00
_cell.angle_beta   90.00
_cell.angle_gamma   90.00
#
_symmetry.space_group_name_H-M   'P 1'
#
loop_
_entity.id
_entity.type
_entity.pdbx_description
1 polymer ?
#
loop_
_entity_poly.entity_id
_entity_poly.type
_entity_poly.pdbx_seq_one_letter_code
_entity_poly.pdbx_strand_id
1 'polypeptide(L)'
;MPKIQIVKGLVVFAFSVMLGSCSKSNQEYSPKPRGFNRIDLPQHAYQTLPDKHPYSFEYSKEAIIQLDTFKNAEPHWIIVYYPKLNTRIQFTYKPVKNDLGRLQNMMGDAAKLAFNHDKKAYSITDKILTTKSGKRAVVFELEGEVPSPYQFFVTDSTKHYLRGAVYLMTATENDSLKPIIDYMKVDSRHILETLRWK
;
A
#
# COMPACT_ATOMS: atom_id res chain seq x y z
N MET A 1 -2.56 -59.91 60.66
CA MET A 1 -2.64 -58.46 60.36
C MET A 1 -1.96 -57.99 59.04
N PRO A 2 -1.70 -58.81 57.98
CA PRO A 2 -1.06 -58.30 56.75
C PRO A 2 -2.03 -57.80 55.66
N LYS A 3 -3.29 -58.30 55.60
CA LYS A 3 -4.25 -57.96 54.54
C LYS A 3 -4.69 -56.49 54.54
N ILE A 4 -4.73 -55.84 55.71
CA ILE A 4 -5.17 -54.44 55.86
C ILE A 4 -4.10 -53.45 55.36
N GLN A 5 -2.81 -53.78 55.48
CA GLN A 5 -1.74 -52.93 54.95
C GLN A 5 -1.67 -52.97 53.41
N ILE A 6 -1.96 -54.13 52.80
CA ILE A 6 -2.01 -54.28 51.34
C ILE A 6 -3.16 -53.44 50.75
N VAL A 7 -4.35 -53.47 51.38
CA VAL A 7 -5.50 -52.67 50.92
C VAL A 7 -5.24 -51.16 51.06
N LYS A 8 -4.60 -50.72 52.15
CA LYS A 8 -4.19 -49.31 52.31
C LYS A 8 -3.17 -48.88 51.25
N GLY A 9 -2.19 -49.74 50.93
CA GLY A 9 -1.23 -49.49 49.86
C GLY A 9 -1.88 -49.40 48.47
N LEU A 10 -2.87 -50.25 48.19
CA LEU A 10 -3.60 -50.25 46.93
C LEU A 10 -4.50 -49.01 46.76
N VAL A 11 -5.11 -48.53 47.84
CA VAL A 11 -5.92 -47.30 47.84
C VAL A 11 -5.04 -46.06 47.66
N VAL A 12 -3.87 -46.00 48.30
CA VAL A 12 -2.92 -44.89 48.13
C VAL A 12 -2.34 -44.87 46.71
N PHE A 13 -2.06 -46.04 46.13
CA PHE A 13 -1.61 -46.15 44.74
C PHE A 13 -2.71 -45.73 43.74
N ALA A 14 -3.96 -46.15 43.96
CA ALA A 14 -5.09 -45.74 43.13
C ALA A 14 -5.37 -44.22 43.21
N PHE A 15 -5.17 -43.60 44.38
CA PHE A 15 -5.32 -42.16 44.56
C PHE A 15 -4.18 -41.36 43.89
N SER A 16 -2.97 -41.91 43.87
CA SER A 16 -1.82 -41.32 43.16
C SER A 16 -1.98 -41.36 41.64
N VAL A 17 -2.58 -42.43 41.09
CA VAL A 17 -2.87 -42.55 39.65
C VAL A 17 -3.95 -41.57 39.19
N MET A 18 -4.91 -41.20 40.05
CA MET A 18 -5.93 -40.19 39.71
C MET A 18 -5.40 -38.75 39.65
N LEU A 19 -4.27 -38.45 40.30
CA LEU A 19 -3.67 -37.10 40.27
C LEU A 19 -2.75 -36.88 39.06
N GLY A 20 -2.42 -37.92 38.30
CA GLY A 20 -1.55 -37.86 37.11
C GLY A 20 -2.27 -37.66 35.77
N SER A 21 -3.61 -37.68 35.72
CA SER A 21 -4.36 -37.67 34.45
C SER A 21 -4.69 -36.27 33.91
N CYS A 22 -4.16 -35.20 34.51
CA CYS A 22 -4.28 -33.84 34.00
C CYS A 22 -3.01 -33.41 33.23
N SER A 23 -2.53 -34.24 32.31
CA SER A 23 -1.80 -33.72 31.16
C SER A 23 -2.82 -33.02 30.26
N LYS A 24 -3.16 -31.77 30.61
CA LYS A 24 -3.83 -30.86 29.68
C LYS A 24 -3.00 -30.92 28.41
N SER A 25 -3.56 -31.52 27.36
CA SER A 25 -3.06 -31.33 26.02
C SER A 25 -2.96 -29.83 25.85
N ASN A 26 -1.75 -29.30 25.82
CA ASN A 26 -1.48 -27.98 25.30
C ASN A 26 -1.86 -28.09 23.82
N GLN A 27 -3.16 -28.00 23.54
CA GLN A 27 -3.61 -27.54 22.25
C GLN A 27 -3.00 -26.16 22.17
N GLU A 28 -1.89 -26.06 21.44
CA GLU A 28 -1.38 -24.79 20.94
C GLU A 28 -2.56 -24.12 20.27
N TYR A 29 -3.25 -23.29 21.04
CA TYR A 29 -4.34 -22.48 20.55
C TYR A 29 -3.66 -21.40 19.73
N SER A 30 -3.37 -21.71 18.47
CA SER A 30 -2.94 -20.73 17.51
C SER A 30 -4.15 -19.82 17.28
N PRO A 31 -4.09 -18.53 17.69
CA PRO A 31 -5.21 -17.63 17.50
C PRO A 31 -5.57 -17.61 16.02
N LYS A 32 -6.87 -17.74 15.71
CA LYS A 32 -7.35 -17.63 14.33
C LYS A 32 -6.79 -16.35 13.71
N PRO A 33 -6.34 -16.37 12.45
CA PRO A 33 -5.88 -15.17 11.77
C PRO A 33 -6.94 -14.07 11.92
N ARG A 34 -6.52 -12.86 12.26
CA ARG A 34 -7.45 -11.72 12.36
C ARG A 34 -8.14 -11.56 10.99
N GLY A 35 -9.45 -11.73 10.96
CA GLY A 35 -10.25 -11.45 9.77
C GLY A 35 -10.33 -9.94 9.57
N PHE A 36 -9.77 -9.44 8.49
CA PHE A 36 -9.94 -8.05 8.10
C PHE A 36 -11.38 -7.79 7.62
N ASN A 37 -11.81 -6.54 7.71
CA ASN A 37 -13.11 -6.13 7.16
C ASN A 37 -13.16 -6.48 5.68
N ARG A 38 -14.27 -7.10 5.23
CA ARG A 38 -14.53 -7.27 3.81
C ARG A 38 -14.76 -5.88 3.21
N ILE A 39 -13.88 -5.48 2.30
CA ILE A 39 -13.99 -4.23 1.54
C ILE A 39 -14.52 -4.60 0.15
N ASP A 40 -15.71 -4.12 -0.19
CA ASP A 40 -16.26 -4.31 -1.53
C ASP A 40 -15.56 -3.32 -2.49
N LEU A 41 -14.65 -3.85 -3.30
CA LEU A 41 -13.91 -3.08 -4.28
C LEU A 41 -14.73 -2.95 -5.58
N PRO A 42 -14.82 -1.76 -6.17
CA PRO A 42 -15.50 -1.60 -7.45
C PRO A 42 -14.74 -2.34 -8.56
N GLN A 43 -15.43 -2.66 -9.66
CA GLN A 43 -14.76 -3.24 -10.81
C GLN A 43 -13.91 -2.18 -11.52
N HIS A 44 -12.70 -2.56 -11.94
CA HIS A 44 -11.85 -1.71 -12.76
C HIS A 44 -12.52 -1.41 -14.10
N ALA A 45 -12.78 -0.13 -14.36
CA ALA A 45 -13.23 0.40 -15.63
C ALA A 45 -12.63 1.78 -15.81
N TYR A 46 -12.19 2.11 -17.02
CA TYR A 46 -11.35 3.29 -17.24
C TYR A 46 -11.97 4.27 -18.23
N GLN A 47 -11.57 5.54 -18.10
CA GLN A 47 -11.91 6.63 -19.01
C GLN A 47 -10.70 7.56 -19.20
N THR A 48 -10.64 8.24 -20.34
CA THR A 48 -9.51 9.11 -20.69
C THR A 48 -9.57 10.45 -19.96
N LEU A 49 -8.41 10.93 -19.49
CA LEU A 49 -8.27 12.27 -18.94
C LEU A 49 -8.56 13.35 -20.02
N PRO A 50 -9.42 14.35 -19.74
CA PRO A 50 -9.68 15.45 -20.67
C PRO A 50 -8.42 16.18 -21.15
N ASP A 51 -8.46 16.68 -22.39
CA ASP A 51 -7.31 17.31 -23.04
C ASP A 51 -7.04 18.74 -22.51
N LYS A 52 -6.45 18.83 -21.32
CA LYS A 52 -6.10 20.11 -20.65
C LYS A 52 -4.70 20.11 -20.02
N HIS A 53 -3.95 19.03 -20.21
CA HIS A 53 -2.67 18.80 -19.53
C HIS A 53 -1.58 18.39 -20.54
N PRO A 54 -0.30 18.65 -20.24
CA PRO A 54 0.85 18.22 -21.05
C PRO A 54 1.08 16.69 -20.98
N TYR A 55 0.11 15.96 -20.45
CA TYR A 55 0.05 14.52 -20.37
C TYR A 55 -1.42 14.08 -20.50
N SER A 56 -1.62 12.83 -20.88
CA SER A 56 -2.92 12.16 -20.85
C SER A 56 -2.73 10.71 -20.43
N PHE A 57 -3.70 10.17 -19.72
CA PHE A 57 -3.76 8.77 -19.31
C PHE A 57 -5.22 8.37 -19.12
N GLU A 58 -5.47 7.08 -18.95
CA GLU A 58 -6.75 6.57 -18.52
C GLU A 58 -6.79 6.41 -17.00
N TYR A 59 -7.92 6.76 -16.38
CA TYR A 59 -8.16 6.66 -14.94
C TYR A 59 -9.52 6.03 -14.67
N SER A 60 -9.75 5.58 -13.43
CA SER A 60 -10.97 4.86 -13.07
C SER A 60 -12.23 5.70 -13.27
N LYS A 61 -13.29 5.09 -13.82
CA LYS A 61 -14.64 5.67 -13.90
C LYS A 61 -15.27 5.94 -12.52
N GLU A 62 -14.76 5.28 -11.49
CA GLU A 62 -15.18 5.46 -10.10
C GLU A 62 -14.47 6.64 -9.42
N ALA A 63 -13.53 7.28 -10.12
CA ALA A 63 -12.75 8.38 -9.60
C ALA A 63 -13.21 9.74 -10.17
N ILE A 64 -12.98 10.78 -9.38
CA ILE A 64 -13.30 12.17 -9.69
C ILE A 64 -11.98 12.94 -9.82
N ILE A 65 -11.81 13.67 -10.91
CA ILE A 65 -10.67 14.58 -11.09
C ILE A 65 -10.94 15.86 -10.30
N GLN A 66 -10.03 16.19 -9.39
CA GLN A 66 -10.02 17.43 -8.63
C GLN A 66 -8.76 18.21 -8.99
N LEU A 67 -8.87 19.54 -8.97
CA LEU A 67 -7.68 20.39 -9.00
C LEU A 67 -6.97 20.28 -7.65
N ASP A 68 -5.64 20.34 -7.70
CA ASP A 68 -4.87 20.47 -6.48
C ASP A 68 -5.06 21.89 -5.90
N THR A 69 -5.63 21.97 -4.69
CA THR A 69 -5.89 23.24 -3.99
C THR A 69 -4.89 23.51 -2.88
N PHE A 70 -3.78 22.77 -2.79
CA PHE A 70 -2.73 23.09 -1.83
C PHE A 70 -2.11 24.46 -2.15
N LYS A 71 -1.66 25.17 -1.11
CA LYS A 71 -1.18 26.57 -1.19
C LYS A 71 -0.13 26.83 -2.29
N ASN A 72 0.66 25.80 -2.64
CA ASN A 72 1.73 25.86 -3.63
C ASN A 72 1.46 24.96 -4.83
N ALA A 73 0.19 24.65 -5.13
CA ALA A 73 -0.17 23.85 -6.29
C ALA A 73 0.28 24.55 -7.58
N GLU A 74 1.05 23.84 -8.40
CA GLU A 74 1.48 24.34 -9.71
C GLU A 74 0.47 23.92 -10.81
N PRO A 75 0.48 24.58 -11.99
CA PRO A 75 -0.35 24.18 -13.11
C PRO A 75 -0.20 22.69 -13.47
N HIS A 76 -1.32 22.09 -13.86
CA HIS A 76 -1.42 20.66 -14.22
C HIS A 76 -1.16 19.67 -13.08
N TRP A 77 -1.20 20.12 -11.83
CA TRP A 77 -1.34 19.23 -10.70
C TRP A 77 -2.81 18.87 -10.52
N ILE A 78 -3.08 17.58 -10.33
CA ILE A 78 -4.43 17.06 -10.20
C ILE A 78 -4.48 15.98 -9.13
N ILE A 79 -5.68 15.75 -8.62
CA ILE A 79 -5.98 14.66 -7.71
C ILE A 79 -7.00 13.76 -8.39
N VAL A 80 -6.68 12.47 -8.48
CA VAL A 80 -7.63 11.41 -8.87
C VAL A 80 -8.21 10.83 -7.58
N TYR A 81 -9.39 11.30 -7.18
CA TYR A 81 -10.03 10.95 -5.91
C TYR A 81 -11.03 9.80 -6.09
N TYR A 82 -10.97 8.79 -5.21
CA TYR A 82 -11.86 7.62 -5.19
C TYR A 82 -12.79 7.74 -3.98
N PRO A 83 -14.03 8.25 -4.14
CA PRO A 83 -14.92 8.51 -3.00
C PRO A 83 -15.27 7.24 -2.22
N LYS A 84 -15.58 6.15 -2.93
CA LYS A 84 -15.94 4.86 -2.32
C LYS A 84 -14.83 4.25 -1.46
N LEU A 85 -13.58 4.54 -1.80
CA LEU A 85 -12.40 4.01 -1.10
C LEU A 85 -11.77 5.03 -0.15
N ASN A 86 -12.34 6.25 -0.08
CA ASN A 86 -11.79 7.41 0.60
C ASN A 86 -10.26 7.55 0.42
N THR A 87 -9.81 7.40 -0.83
CA THR A 87 -8.38 7.31 -1.19
C THR A 87 -8.14 8.18 -2.41
N ARG A 88 -6.92 8.70 -2.57
CA ARG A 88 -6.58 9.57 -3.71
C ARG A 88 -5.21 9.25 -4.29
N ILE A 89 -5.03 9.53 -5.57
CA ILE A 89 -3.70 9.66 -6.19
C ILE A 89 -3.47 11.14 -6.47
N GLN A 90 -2.46 11.72 -5.83
CA GLN A 90 -2.03 13.08 -6.14
C GLN A 90 -0.97 13.03 -7.23
N PHE A 91 -1.20 13.78 -8.31
CA PHE A 91 -0.26 13.95 -9.41
C PHE A 91 0.35 15.33 -9.38
N THR A 92 1.69 15.39 -9.38
CA THR A 92 2.44 16.62 -9.53
C THR A 92 3.26 16.58 -10.81
N TYR A 93 3.04 17.56 -11.67
CA TYR A 93 3.72 17.73 -12.95
C TYR A 93 4.72 18.88 -12.86
N LYS A 94 5.91 18.68 -13.42
CA LYS A 94 6.92 19.73 -13.57
C LYS A 94 7.60 19.61 -14.94
N PRO A 95 7.87 20.73 -15.63
CA PRO A 95 8.68 20.68 -16.84
C PRO A 95 10.16 20.47 -16.50
N VAL A 96 10.82 19.58 -17.24
CA VAL A 96 12.27 19.31 -17.12
C VAL A 96 13.11 20.39 -17.79
N LYS A 97 12.59 20.98 -18.89
CA LYS A 97 13.25 22.09 -19.62
C LYS A 97 14.66 21.77 -20.13
N ASN A 98 14.93 20.52 -20.49
CA ASN A 98 16.25 20.01 -20.90
C ASN A 98 17.37 20.27 -19.88
N ASP A 99 17.02 20.42 -18.60
CA ASP A 99 17.97 20.67 -17.53
C ASP A 99 18.13 19.42 -16.67
N LEU A 100 19.29 18.77 -16.80
CA LEU A 100 19.63 17.56 -16.05
C LEU A 100 19.75 17.80 -14.55
N GLY A 101 20.27 18.96 -14.12
CA GLY A 101 20.38 19.31 -12.71
C GLY A 101 19.00 19.49 -12.08
N ARG A 102 18.09 20.14 -12.81
CA ARG A 102 16.67 20.25 -12.43
C ARG A 102 16.01 18.87 -12.32
N LEU A 103 16.24 17.98 -13.29
CA LEU A 103 15.70 16.61 -13.25
C LEU A 103 16.22 15.83 -12.03
N GLN A 104 17.53 15.86 -11.79
CA GLN A 104 18.16 15.21 -10.64
C GLN A 104 17.59 15.71 -9.31
N ASN A 105 17.38 17.02 -9.18
CA ASN A 105 16.75 17.60 -8.00
C ASN A 105 15.32 17.08 -7.80
N MET A 106 14.49 17.03 -8.85
CA MET A 106 13.12 16.52 -8.75
C MET A 106 13.08 15.03 -8.37
N MET A 107 14.00 14.22 -8.91
CA MET A 107 14.13 12.80 -8.55
C MET A 107 14.58 12.63 -7.10
N GLY A 108 15.57 13.42 -6.65
CA GLY A 108 16.04 13.43 -5.27
C GLY A 108 14.97 13.87 -4.28
N ASP A 109 14.16 14.86 -4.62
CA ASP A 109 13.04 15.31 -3.80
C ASP A 109 11.94 14.23 -3.71
N ALA A 110 11.64 13.53 -4.81
CA ALA A 110 10.69 12.44 -4.81
C ALA A 110 11.15 11.28 -3.91
N ALA A 111 12.43 10.92 -3.99
CA ALA A 111 13.04 9.95 -3.09
C ALA A 111 12.91 10.43 -1.63
N LYS A 112 13.39 11.63 -1.29
CA LYS A 112 13.27 12.19 0.06
C LYS A 112 11.84 12.16 0.59
N LEU A 113 10.85 12.56 -0.22
CA LEU A 113 9.44 12.52 0.17
C LEU A 113 8.92 11.10 0.42
N ALA A 114 9.35 10.13 -0.36
CA ALA A 114 9.04 8.72 -0.09
C ALA A 114 9.65 8.28 1.25
N PHE A 115 10.92 8.61 1.48
CA PHE A 115 11.66 8.19 2.67
C PHE A 115 11.34 8.99 3.96
N ASN A 116 10.71 10.16 3.88
CA ASN A 116 10.41 10.99 5.06
C ASN A 116 9.41 10.36 6.06
N HIS A 117 8.80 9.21 5.74
CA HIS A 117 7.91 8.45 6.62
C HIS A 117 8.57 7.25 7.32
N ASP A 118 9.91 7.10 7.23
CA ASP A 118 10.68 5.92 7.69
C ASP A 118 10.44 5.54 9.17
N LYS A 119 10.06 6.50 10.03
CA LYS A 119 9.75 6.21 11.44
C LYS A 119 8.54 5.29 11.66
N LYS A 120 7.71 5.04 10.64
CA LYS A 120 6.53 4.16 10.68
C LYS A 120 6.52 3.07 9.61
N ALA A 121 7.47 3.07 8.69
CA ALA A 121 7.55 2.07 7.65
C ALA A 121 8.29 0.83 8.18
N TYR A 122 7.77 -0.36 7.93
CA TYR A 122 8.47 -1.61 8.21
C TYR A 122 9.52 -1.93 7.14
N SER A 123 9.24 -1.56 5.89
CA SER A 123 10.12 -1.77 4.74
C SER A 123 9.87 -0.72 3.66
N ILE A 124 10.90 -0.44 2.86
CA ILE A 124 10.79 0.40 1.66
C ILE A 124 11.47 -0.34 0.51
N THR A 125 10.74 -0.53 -0.59
CA THR A 125 11.26 -1.16 -1.80
C THR A 125 11.16 -0.18 -2.96
N ASP A 126 12.28 0.11 -3.63
CA ASP A 126 12.30 0.81 -4.89
C ASP A 126 12.45 -0.17 -6.07
N LYS A 127 11.72 0.09 -7.15
CA LYS A 127 11.82 -0.72 -8.37
C LYS A 127 11.56 0.12 -9.62
N ILE A 128 12.11 -0.35 -10.73
CA ILE A 128 11.86 0.24 -12.05
C ILE A 128 10.77 -0.56 -12.74
N LEU A 129 9.65 0.10 -13.03
CA LEU A 129 8.55 -0.44 -13.84
C LEU A 129 8.73 0.04 -15.28
N THR A 130 8.83 -0.91 -16.21
CA THR A 130 8.86 -0.61 -17.64
C THR A 130 7.48 -0.89 -18.22
N THR A 131 6.86 0.15 -18.79
CA THR A 131 5.57 0.03 -19.48
C THR A 131 5.72 -0.72 -20.80
N LYS A 132 4.63 -1.23 -21.36
CA LYS A 132 4.61 -1.84 -22.71
C LYS A 132 5.12 -0.89 -23.79
N SER A 133 4.96 0.41 -23.59
CA SER A 133 5.46 1.46 -24.49
C SER A 133 6.94 1.83 -24.29
N GLY A 134 7.65 1.16 -23.36
CA GLY A 134 9.06 1.41 -23.07
C GLY A 134 9.35 2.54 -22.06
N LYS A 135 8.33 3.25 -21.56
CA LYS A 135 8.52 4.26 -20.49
C LYS A 135 8.97 3.57 -19.20
N ARG A 136 9.93 4.17 -18.50
CA ARG A 136 10.45 3.69 -17.22
C ARG A 136 9.93 4.58 -16.10
N ALA A 137 9.21 3.99 -15.16
CA ALA A 137 8.78 4.65 -13.93
C ALA A 137 9.58 4.09 -12.76
N VAL A 138 10.04 4.97 -11.87
CA VAL A 138 10.59 4.55 -10.57
C VAL A 138 9.43 4.50 -9.59
N VAL A 139 9.27 3.37 -8.92
CA VAL A 139 8.19 3.10 -7.97
C VAL A 139 8.80 2.86 -6.59
N PHE A 140 8.21 3.48 -5.57
CA PHE A 140 8.49 3.25 -4.17
C PHE A 140 7.26 2.61 -3.52
N GLU A 141 7.44 1.44 -2.93
CA GLU A 141 6.43 0.77 -2.12
C GLU A 141 6.87 0.79 -0.66
N LEU A 142 6.00 1.27 0.22
CA LEU A 142 6.24 1.35 1.65
C LEU A 142 5.23 0.46 2.38
N GLU A 143 5.73 -0.38 3.27
CA GLU A 143 4.92 -1.25 4.13
C GLU A 143 4.85 -0.69 5.55
N GLY A 144 3.79 -1.00 6.30
CA GLY A 144 3.55 -0.46 7.66
C GLY A 144 2.61 0.74 7.70
N GLU A 145 2.46 1.40 8.84
CA GLU A 145 1.45 2.44 9.07
C GLU A 145 1.81 3.79 8.40
N VAL A 146 1.85 3.78 7.08
CA VAL A 146 2.26 4.93 6.26
C VAL A 146 1.06 5.52 5.52
N PRO A 147 0.92 6.87 5.50
CA PRO A 147 -0.19 7.51 4.81
C PRO A 147 -0.10 7.42 3.28
N SER A 148 1.10 7.16 2.75
CA SER A 148 1.34 7.02 1.31
C SER A 148 2.17 5.78 0.98
N PRO A 149 1.54 4.60 0.88
CA PRO A 149 2.24 3.31 0.72
C PRO A 149 2.74 3.05 -0.72
N TYR A 150 2.30 3.85 -1.70
CA TYR A 150 2.66 3.66 -3.09
C TYR A 150 2.92 5.01 -3.77
N GLN A 151 4.14 5.20 -4.23
CA GLN A 151 4.58 6.43 -4.89
C GLN A 151 5.37 6.09 -6.14
N PHE A 152 5.37 6.97 -7.12
CA PHE A 152 6.15 6.78 -8.34
C PHE A 152 6.46 8.08 -9.04
N PHE A 153 7.46 8.08 -9.90
CA PHE A 153 7.67 9.14 -10.87
C PHE A 153 8.10 8.58 -12.23
N VAL A 154 7.82 9.35 -13.28
CA VAL A 154 8.11 9.02 -14.67
C VAL A 154 8.48 10.28 -15.43
N THR A 155 9.40 10.16 -16.39
CA THR A 155 9.91 11.28 -17.17
C THR A 155 10.33 10.83 -18.57
N ASP A 156 10.31 11.74 -19.54
CA ASP A 156 10.97 11.57 -20.85
C ASP A 156 12.40 12.13 -20.88
N SER A 157 12.95 12.46 -19.70
CA SER A 157 14.27 13.04 -19.48
C SER A 157 14.50 14.46 -20.03
N THR A 158 13.59 15.02 -20.82
CA THR A 158 13.82 16.27 -21.59
C THR A 158 12.76 17.32 -21.32
N LYS A 159 11.47 16.95 -21.30
CA LYS A 159 10.36 17.90 -21.20
C LYS A 159 9.47 17.64 -20.01
N HIS A 160 9.12 16.39 -19.74
CA HIS A 160 8.06 16.03 -18.81
C HIS A 160 8.60 15.29 -17.60
N TYR A 161 8.16 15.71 -16.41
CA TYR A 161 8.31 14.97 -15.17
C TYR A 161 6.93 14.90 -14.51
N LEU A 162 6.48 13.69 -14.21
CA LEU A 162 5.22 13.43 -13.52
C LEU A 162 5.47 12.51 -12.32
N ARG A 163 5.04 12.95 -11.15
CA ARG A 163 5.05 12.15 -9.92
C ARG A 163 3.63 11.83 -9.50
N GLY A 164 3.39 10.60 -9.08
CA GLY A 164 2.15 10.14 -8.46
C GLY A 164 2.40 9.66 -7.03
N ALA A 165 1.50 9.98 -6.10
CA ALA A 165 1.52 9.46 -4.75
C ALA A 165 0.10 9.06 -4.33
N VAL A 166 -0.07 7.79 -3.95
CA VAL A 166 -1.32 7.27 -3.38
C VAL A 166 -1.38 7.71 -1.93
N TYR A 167 -2.46 8.37 -1.51
CA TYR A 167 -2.70 8.76 -0.13
C TYR A 167 -3.96 8.06 0.39
N LEU A 168 -3.80 7.33 1.49
CA LEU A 168 -4.88 6.74 2.26
C LEU A 168 -5.37 7.78 3.28
N MET A 169 -6.67 8.03 3.37
CA MET A 169 -7.21 9.00 4.34
C MET A 169 -7.34 8.41 5.75
N THR A 170 -7.37 7.09 5.88
CA THR A 170 -7.48 6.40 7.18
C THR A 170 -6.12 5.86 7.58
N ALA A 171 -5.54 6.40 8.65
CA ALA A 171 -4.28 5.93 9.25
C ALA A 171 -4.55 4.78 10.24
N THR A 172 -5.05 3.66 9.74
CA THR A 172 -5.21 2.42 10.52
C THR A 172 -4.36 1.33 9.91
N GLU A 173 -3.77 0.47 10.75
CA GLU A 173 -3.04 -0.77 10.45
C GLU A 173 -3.15 -1.21 8.98
N ASN A 174 -2.02 -1.11 8.26
CA ASN A 174 -1.92 -1.22 6.80
C ASN A 174 -2.48 -2.54 6.27
N ASP A 175 -2.45 -3.62 7.06
CA ASP A 175 -2.98 -4.92 6.68
C ASP A 175 -4.50 -4.91 6.43
N SER A 176 -5.24 -4.05 7.14
CA SER A 176 -6.69 -3.89 6.90
C SER A 176 -6.97 -3.17 5.57
N LEU A 177 -6.02 -2.35 5.10
CA LEU A 177 -6.16 -1.55 3.89
C LEU A 177 -5.45 -2.19 2.69
N LYS A 178 -4.80 -3.34 2.87
CA LYS A 178 -4.11 -4.07 1.81
C LYS A 178 -4.97 -4.26 0.54
N PRO A 179 -6.27 -4.62 0.61
CA PRO A 179 -7.10 -4.71 -0.58
C PRO A 179 -7.23 -3.38 -1.34
N ILE A 180 -7.33 -2.25 -0.63
CA ILE A 180 -7.37 -0.91 -1.24
C ILE A 180 -6.01 -0.59 -1.86
N ILE A 181 -4.91 -0.89 -1.17
CA ILE A 181 -3.55 -0.63 -1.67
C ILE A 181 -3.30 -1.41 -2.96
N ASP A 182 -3.63 -2.70 -2.97
CA ASP A 182 -3.49 -3.55 -4.15
C ASP A 182 -4.37 -3.03 -5.31
N TYR A 183 -5.61 -2.62 -5.03
CA TYR A 183 -6.49 -1.97 -6.00
C TYR A 183 -5.85 -0.69 -6.59
N MET A 184 -5.31 0.17 -5.73
CA MET A 184 -4.64 1.40 -6.14
C MET A 184 -3.35 1.15 -6.94
N LYS A 185 -2.62 0.08 -6.64
CA LYS A 185 -1.44 -0.36 -7.41
C LYS A 185 -1.83 -0.77 -8.83
N VAL A 186 -2.95 -1.47 -9.00
CA VAL A 186 -3.48 -1.84 -10.32
C VAL A 186 -3.85 -0.60 -11.12
N ASP A 187 -4.61 0.33 -10.54
CA ASP A 187 -5.01 1.56 -11.23
C ASP A 187 -3.82 2.48 -11.53
N SER A 188 -2.84 2.57 -10.62
CA SER A 188 -1.59 3.34 -10.86
C SER A 188 -0.78 2.73 -12.01
N ARG A 189 -0.71 1.40 -12.10
CA ARG A 189 -0.08 0.72 -13.23
C ARG A 189 -0.81 1.01 -14.52
N HIS A 190 -2.14 0.95 -14.55
CA HIS A 190 -2.92 1.28 -15.75
C HIS A 190 -2.66 2.71 -16.23
N ILE A 191 -2.61 3.67 -15.29
CA ILE A 191 -2.25 5.06 -15.59
C ILE A 191 -0.87 5.14 -16.24
N LEU A 192 0.14 4.46 -15.68
CA LEU A 192 1.49 4.44 -16.25
C LEU A 192 1.53 3.81 -17.65
N GLU A 193 0.83 2.70 -17.86
CA GLU A 193 0.74 2.02 -19.16
C GLU A 193 0.09 2.88 -20.25
N THR A 194 -0.94 3.65 -19.87
CA THR A 194 -1.71 4.50 -20.78
C THR A 194 -1.18 5.92 -20.88
N LEU A 195 -0.17 6.28 -20.09
CA LEU A 195 0.44 7.60 -20.07
C LEU A 195 1.03 7.97 -21.43
N ARG A 196 0.63 9.13 -21.94
CA ARG A 196 1.19 9.78 -23.12
C ARG A 196 1.55 11.22 -22.81
N TRP A 197 2.71 11.63 -23.29
CA TRP A 197 3.17 13.02 -23.27
C TRP A 197 2.55 13.81 -24.44
N LYS A 198 2.42 15.13 -24.28
CA LYS A 198 1.94 16.03 -25.33
C LYS A 198 2.94 17.15 -25.60
#